data_AF-A0AAU8NBM1-F1
#
_entry.id   AF-A0AAU8NBM1-F1
#
_cell.length_a   1.000
_cell.length_b   1.000
_cell.length_c   1.000
_cell.angle_alpha   90.00
_cell.angle_beta   90.00
_cell.angle_gamma   90.00
#
_symmetry.space_group_name_H-M   'P 1'
#
loop_
_entity.id
_entity.type
_entity.pdbx_description
1 polymer ?
#
loop_
_entity_poly.entity_id
_entity_poly.type
_entity_poly.pdbx_seq_one_letter_code
_entity_poly.pdbx_strand_id
1 'polypeptide(L)'
;MQTGMRIIYDQDGEIVLSYMPGDGSPRNEIKKLDYVDLKYDEIDLNIYYVEKIDPETKKPVIKRIRPELTPEEKMKELEDQLLLLTNETTGGIL
;
A
#
# COMPACT_ATOMS: atom_id res chain seq x y z
N MET A 1 19.31 -7.07 -15.56
CA MET A 1 19.50 -6.55 -14.18
C MET A 1 18.11 -6.30 -13.63
N GLN A 2 17.71 -6.98 -12.55
CA GLN A 2 16.46 -6.64 -11.88
C GLN A 2 16.66 -5.27 -11.23
N THR A 3 16.05 -4.24 -11.81
CA THR A 3 16.05 -2.91 -11.24
C THR A 3 15.20 -2.96 -9.97
N GLY A 4 15.85 -2.81 -8.81
CA GLY A 4 15.17 -2.67 -7.53
C GLY A 4 14.35 -1.38 -7.46
N MET A 5 13.81 -1.08 -6.29
CA MET A 5 13.03 0.14 -6.07
C MET A 5 13.88 1.19 -5.35
N ARG A 6 13.98 2.39 -5.92
CA ARG A 6 14.57 3.55 -5.24
C ARG A 6 13.47 4.40 -4.63
N ILE A 7 13.54 4.64 -3.33
CA ILE A 7 12.63 5.53 -2.61
C ILE A 7 13.41 6.79 -2.22
N ILE A 8 12.84 7.95 -2.54
CA ILE A 8 13.37 9.26 -2.16
C ILE A 8 12.48 9.84 -1.06
N TYR A 9 13.10 10.32 0.02
CA TYR A 9 12.40 10.82 1.19
C TYR A 9 13.06 12.07 1.77
N ASP A 10 12.30 12.83 2.55
CA ASP A 10 12.76 14.09 3.17
C ASP A 10 13.41 13.90 4.55
N GLN A 11 13.70 15.00 5.25
CA GLN A 11 14.32 14.95 6.59
C GLN A 11 13.48 14.23 7.66
N ASP A 12 12.16 14.14 7.48
CA ASP A 12 11.22 13.53 8.42
C ASP A 12 10.88 12.08 8.01
N GLY A 13 11.43 11.62 6.89
CA GLY A 13 11.17 10.29 6.36
C GLY A 13 9.98 10.24 5.40
N GLU A 14 9.35 11.37 5.09
CA GLU A 14 8.20 11.43 4.19
C GLU A 14 8.62 11.17 2.75
N ILE A 15 7.90 10.28 2.06
CA ILE A 15 8.22 9.93 0.69
C ILE A 15 7.82 11.07 -0.24
N VAL A 16 8.79 11.51 -1.04
CA VAL A 16 8.57 12.60 -1.98
C VAL A 16 7.93 12.06 -3.27
N LEU A 17 6.60 12.14 -3.34
CA LEU A 17 5.78 11.75 -4.50
C LEU A 17 5.08 12.94 -5.14
N SER A 18 5.12 13.06 -6.47
CA SER A 18 4.47 14.18 -7.19
C SER A 18 2.98 13.98 -7.46
N TYR A 19 2.43 12.77 -7.31
CA TYR A 19 1.08 12.42 -7.78
C TYR A 19 0.16 11.77 -6.73
N MET A 20 0.58 11.67 -5.46
CA MET A 20 -0.36 11.20 -4.43
C MET A 20 -1.39 12.30 -4.15
N PRO A 21 -2.71 12.01 -4.20
CA PRO A 21 -3.71 12.89 -3.63
C PRO A 21 -3.42 12.94 -2.13
N GLY A 22 -2.84 14.05 -1.68
CA GLY A 22 -2.70 14.30 -0.26
C GLY A 22 -4.07 14.29 0.39
N ASP A 23 -4.10 14.03 1.69
CA ASP A 23 -5.24 14.23 2.57
C ASP A 23 -5.69 15.71 2.67
N GLY A 24 -5.06 16.61 1.90
CA GLY A 24 -5.27 18.05 1.93
C GLY A 24 -4.32 18.78 2.87
N SER A 25 -3.47 18.07 3.60
CA SER A 25 -2.48 18.67 4.51
C SER A 25 -1.38 19.38 3.73
N PRO A 26 -0.93 20.57 4.17
CA PRO A 26 0.19 21.25 3.55
C PRO A 26 1.46 20.42 3.71
N ARG A 27 2.27 20.34 2.65
CA ARG A 27 3.58 19.69 2.73
C ARG A 27 4.54 20.57 3.52
N ASN A 28 5.36 19.92 4.34
CA ASN A 28 6.47 20.59 5.01
C ASN A 28 7.52 21.06 3.98
N GLU A 29 8.26 22.09 4.35
CA GLU A 29 9.41 22.54 3.55
C GLU A 29 10.51 21.47 3.56
N ILE A 30 10.93 21.04 2.37
CA ILE A 30 12.00 20.06 2.20
C ILE A 30 13.34 20.74 2.45
N LYS A 31 14.01 20.38 3.55
CA LYS A 31 15.37 20.88 3.89
C LYS A 31 16.46 19.97 3.38
N LYS A 32 16.17 18.67 3.31
CA LYS A 32 17.12 17.64 2.87
C LYS A 32 16.37 16.52 2.18
N LEU A 33 17.00 15.92 1.19
CA LEU A 33 16.56 14.67 0.57
C LEU A 33 17.61 13.58 0.82
N ASP A 34 17.13 12.36 1.03
CA ASP A 34 17.95 11.15 1.04
C ASP A 34 17.21 10.06 0.25
N TYR A 35 17.89 8.93 0.02
CA TYR A 35 17.31 7.81 -0.72
C TYR A 35 17.69 6.46 -0.10
N VAL A 36 16.82 5.48 -0.33
CA VAL A 36 17.08 4.07 -0.05
C VAL A 36 16.81 3.25 -1.30
N ASP A 37 17.70 2.31 -1.58
CA ASP A 37 17.53 1.33 -2.64
C ASP A 37 17.12 0.00 -2.01
N LEU A 38 15.97 -0.51 -2.43
CA LEU A 38 15.45 -1.81 -2.05
C LEU A 38 15.75 -2.82 -3.15
N LYS A 39 16.05 -4.06 -2.75
CA LYS A 39 16.24 -5.14 -3.72
C LYS A 39 14.92 -5.46 -4.41
N TYR A 40 15.04 -6.04 -5.60
CA TYR A 40 13.88 -6.59 -6.28
C TYR A 40 13.23 -7.66 -5.41
N ASP A 41 11.90 -7.62 -5.31
CA ASP A 41 11.08 -8.54 -4.50
C ASP A 41 11.31 -8.45 -2.99
N GLU A 42 11.91 -7.37 -2.49
CA GLU A 42 12.08 -7.15 -1.04
C GLU A 42 10.76 -6.82 -0.33
N ILE A 43 9.79 -6.26 -1.06
CA ILE A 43 8.45 -5.92 -0.57
C ILE A 43 7.42 -6.36 -1.61
N ASP A 44 6.46 -7.18 -1.21
CA ASP A 44 5.31 -7.50 -2.05
C ASP A 44 4.36 -6.30 -2.11
N LEU A 45 4.49 -5.51 -3.17
CA LEU A 45 3.71 -4.29 -3.41
C LEU A 45 2.23 -4.55 -3.73
N ASN A 46 1.80 -5.80 -3.87
CA ASN A 46 0.38 -6.15 -3.98
C ASN A 46 -0.30 -6.23 -2.62
N ILE A 47 0.47 -6.48 -1.56
CA ILE A 47 -0.03 -6.65 -0.19
C ILE A 47 0.33 -5.44 0.67
N TYR A 48 1.52 -4.87 0.45
CA TYR A 48 2.09 -3.81 1.28
C TYR A 48 2.40 -2.57 0.46
N TYR A 49 2.38 -1.41 1.09
CA TYR A 49 2.95 -0.18 0.57
C TYR A 49 3.92 0.40 1.58
N VAL A 50 4.91 1.15 1.12
CA VAL A 50 5.82 1.89 2.00
C VAL A 50 5.15 3.20 2.37
N GLU A 51 4.87 3.39 3.66
CA GLU A 51 4.26 4.62 4.17
C GLU A 51 5.29 5.74 4.29
N LYS A 52 6.44 5.41 4.88
CA LYS A 52 7.55 6.33 5.10
C LYS A 52 8.86 5.58 5.24
N ILE A 53 9.98 6.30 5.23
CA ILE A 53 11.28 5.77 5.61
C ILE A 53 11.63 6.23 7.01
N ASP A 54 12.15 5.35 7.86
CA ASP A 54 12.74 5.76 9.12
C ASP A 54 14.07 6.47 8.84
N PRO A 55 14.21 7.78 9.13
CA PRO A 55 15.42 8.53 8.80
C PRO A 55 16.64 8.11 9.63
N GLU A 56 16.45 7.49 10.80
CA GLU A 56 17.54 7.00 11.65
C GLU A 56 18.04 5.63 11.19
N THR A 57 17.13 4.70 10.97
CA THR A 57 17.49 3.31 10.60
C THR A 57 17.63 3.09 9.10
N LYS A 58 17.17 4.05 8.28
CA LYS A 58 17.06 3.96 6.82
C LYS A 58 16.25 2.77 6.33
N LYS A 59 15.30 2.29 7.14
CA LYS A 59 14.42 1.17 6.82
C LYS A 59 13.03 1.66 6.40
N PRO A 60 12.38 0.99 5.44
CA PRO A 60 11.00 1.30 5.07
C PRO A 60 10.04 0.90 6.18
N VAL A 61 9.13 1.80 6.53
CA VAL A 61 7.95 1.50 7.34
C VAL A 61 6.85 1.06 6.39
N ILE A 62 6.53 -0.23 6.44
CA ILE A 62 5.53 -0.86 5.56
C ILE A 62 4.17 -0.97 6.24
N LYS A 63 3.10 -0.69 5.48
CA LYS A 63 1.72 -0.93 5.88
C LYS A 63 1.03 -1.82 4.87
N ARG A 64 0.05 -2.60 5.32
CA ARG A 64 -0.78 -3.39 4.40
C ARG A 64 -1.76 -2.50 3.67
N ILE A 65 -1.96 -2.78 2.37
CA ILE A 65 -2.93 -2.09 1.52
C ILE A 65 -4.36 -2.41 1.98
N ARG A 66 -4.60 -3.64 2.46
CA ARG A 66 -5.89 -4.08 2.99
C ARG A 66 -5.74 -4.57 4.43
N PRO A 67 -6.70 -4.26 5.32
CA PRO A 67 -6.74 -4.87 6.64
C PRO A 67 -6.87 -6.40 6.51
N GLU A 68 -6.34 -7.15 7.47
CA GLU A 68 -6.69 -8.58 7.56
C GLU A 68 -8.17 -8.69 7.87
N LEU A 69 -8.91 -9.31 6.96
CA LEU A 69 -10.30 -9.64 7.21
C LEU A 69 -10.37 -10.61 8.40
N THR A 70 -11.22 -10.28 9.36
CA THR A 70 -11.60 -11.20 10.43
C THR A 70 -12.24 -12.47 9.83
N PRO A 71 -12.30 -13.58 10.57
CA PRO A 71 -12.99 -14.78 10.09
C PRO A 71 -14.44 -14.50 9.65
N GLU A 72 -15.13 -13.61 10.36
CA GLU A 72 -16.51 -13.17 10.05
C GLU A 72 -16.58 -12.40 8.72
N GLU A 73 -15.68 -11.46 8.50
CA GLU A 73 -15.62 -10.70 7.25
C GLU A 73 -15.22 -11.58 6.06
N LYS A 74 -14.33 -12.57 6.27
CA LYS A 74 -13.99 -13.56 5.24
C LYS A 74 -15.19 -14.42 4.85
N MET A 75 -15.98 -14.86 5.84
CA MET A 75 -17.20 -15.61 5.56
C MET A 75 -18.20 -14.77 4.76
N LYS A 76 -18.40 -13.51 5.15
CA LYS A 76 -19.29 -12.60 4.42
C LYS A 76 -18.84 -12.36 2.98
N GLU A 77 -17.54 -12.14 2.74
CA GLU A 77 -17.02 -11.94 1.38
C GLU A 77 -17.22 -13.20 0.51
N LEU A 78 -17.03 -14.39 1.10
CA LEU A 78 -17.30 -15.66 0.42
C LEU A 78 -18.80 -15.84 0.10
N GLU A 79 -19.69 -15.47 1.02
CA GLU A 79 -21.14 -15.47 0.78
C GLU A 79 -21.53 -14.48 -0.33
N ASP A 80 -20.99 -13.27 -0.32
CA ASP A 80 -21.24 -12.25 -1.34
C ASP A 80 -20.74 -12.71 -2.73
N GLN A 81 -19.57 -13.36 -2.80
CA GLN A 81 -19.05 -13.95 -4.04
C GLN A 81 -19.95 -15.08 -4.56
N LEU A 82 -20.41 -15.98 -3.69
CA LEU A 82 -21.33 -17.06 -4.06
C LEU A 82 -22.67 -16.51 -4.53
N LEU A 83 -23.19 -15.46 -3.90
CA LEU A 83 -24.43 -14.81 -4.30
C LEU A 83 -24.29 -14.15 -5.66
N LEU A 84 -23.18 -13.45 -5.93
CA LEU A 84 -22.90 -12.86 -7.23
C LEU A 84 -22.84 -13.93 -8.33
N LEU A 85 -22.09 -15.01 -8.09
CA LEU A 85 -21.99 -16.14 -9.02
C LEU A 85 -23.35 -16.79 -9.28
N THR A 86 -24.16 -16.95 -8.22
CA THR A 86 -25.52 -17.50 -8.34
C THR A 86 -26.42 -16.55 -9.14
N ASN A 87 -26.37 -15.25 -8.89
CA ASN A 87 -27.13 -14.27 -9.67
C ASN A 87 -26.74 -14.26 -11.16
N GLU A 88 -25.46 -14.41 -11.47
CA GLU A 88 -24.95 -14.49 -12.85
C GLU A 88 -25.32 -15.82 -13.54
N THR A 89 -25.30 -16.94 -12.81
CA THR A 89 -25.57 -18.27 -13.38
C THR A 89 -27.06 -18.61 -13.46
N THR A 90 -27.85 -18.15 -12.48
CA THR A 90 -29.30 -18.43 -12.40
C THR A 90 -30.18 -17.26 -12.84
N GLY A 91 -29.61 -16.11 -13.23
CA GLY A 91 -30.38 -14.97 -13.70
C GLY A 91 -31.35 -14.44 -12.65
N GLY A 92 -30.81 -14.03 -11.50
CA GLY A 92 -31.49 -13.29 -10.43
C GLY A 92 -32.89 -13.78 -10.03
N ILE A 93 -32.98 -14.59 -8.97
CA ILE A 93 -34.25 -14.86 -8.30
C ILE A 93 -34.38 -13.85 -7.15
N LEU A 94 -35.05 -12.73 -7.43
CA LEU A 94 -35.64 -11.87 -6.39
C LEU A 94 -36.89 -12.52 -5.83
#